data_AF-A0A1Y2U3E1-F1
#
_entry.id   AF-A0A1Y2U3E1-F1
#
_cell.length_a   1.000
_cell.length_b   1.000
_cell.length_c   1.000
_cell.angle_alpha   90.00
_cell.angle_beta   90.00
_cell.angle_gamma   90.00
#
_symmetry.space_group_name_H-M   'P 1'
#
loop_
_entity.id
_entity.type
_entity.pdbx_description
1 polymer ?
#
loop_
_entity_poly.entity_id
_entity_poly.type
_entity_poly.pdbx_seq_one_letter_code
_entity_poly.pdbx_strand_id
1 'polypeptide(L)'
;MDQNQWTNIATNQPSSTGDTLLEESLEEYIRAAYPAIDTDIENNIPTSASASSSTSTPSSSTQQAKTTPTCQKPVLKKGRTNRILLYNGCFNPPHQGHLAHLTHAYRHSGADLHIVGAVVLVAGDQYLKWKMGRAPGALRLTVAQRIELWNRELRAQGPNRDGSADRGVDWCWVIPEDKWSATVDELERLFEMDGFEVEFVRLAGGDKVGLRGVEHGVWGCGLTVTTDVSRPVEFCERVRGGGEVRLRDLPGHTKWRRVLQQGDVVGEDNDAGVRGGAPAQTLASMSLAGYVSQVCWRGHCPPRSHTSTGPPVPSRRSPVRLWATPAPIAPEHKREAWVCESTYFTRSTYTVRFITSTPQDRLDPNLSSTKLREIITEAATPGQDGRVLEDRLRGVALSPELLAKFIREEMGKNIKE
;
A
#
# COMPACT_ATOMS: atom_id res chain seq x y z
N MET A 1 -11.10 16.35 77.66
CA MET A 1 -10.09 17.22 77.05
C MET A 1 -8.79 16.45 77.09
N ASP A 2 -8.32 15.95 75.95
CA ASP A 2 -6.90 15.97 75.62
C ASP A 2 -6.71 15.57 74.16
N GLN A 3 -6.08 16.51 73.44
CA GLN A 3 -5.59 16.42 72.08
C GLN A 3 -4.26 15.68 72.10
N ASN A 4 -4.04 14.79 71.12
CA ASN A 4 -2.79 14.60 70.35
C ASN A 4 -2.63 13.14 69.87
N GLN A 5 -3.03 12.88 68.63
CA GLN A 5 -2.30 11.94 67.78
C GLN A 5 -2.22 12.53 66.37
N TRP A 6 -1.04 13.08 66.06
CA TRP A 6 -0.62 13.41 64.71
C TRP A 6 -0.02 12.15 64.08
N THR A 7 -0.63 11.67 62.99
CA THR A 7 -0.05 10.66 62.11
C THR A 7 0.78 11.36 61.03
N ASN A 8 2.06 11.00 60.95
CA ASN A 8 2.95 11.35 59.85
C ASN A 8 2.50 10.62 58.58
N ILE A 9 1.88 11.34 57.64
CA ILE A 9 1.71 10.88 56.26
C ILE A 9 2.93 11.38 55.49
N ALA A 10 3.85 10.47 55.21
CA ALA A 10 4.95 10.70 54.29
C ALA A 10 4.39 10.90 52.87
N THR A 11 4.53 12.12 52.36
CA THR A 11 4.32 12.46 50.95
C THR A 11 5.42 11.85 50.11
N ASN A 12 5.16 10.64 49.58
CA ASN A 12 5.96 10.10 48.48
C ASN A 12 5.61 10.88 47.21
N GLN A 13 6.46 11.86 46.85
CA GLN A 13 6.47 12.39 45.50
C GLN A 13 6.97 11.32 44.53
N PRO A 14 6.25 11.01 43.43
CA PRO A 14 6.82 10.20 42.36
C PRO A 14 7.93 11.01 41.67
N SER A 15 9.14 10.46 41.73
CA SER A 15 10.31 10.97 41.00
C SER A 15 10.02 10.92 39.50
N SER A 16 10.03 12.08 38.84
CA SER A 16 9.96 12.21 37.38
C SER A 16 11.26 11.73 36.74
N THR A 17 11.45 10.42 36.62
CA THR A 17 12.42 9.86 35.67
C THR A 17 11.82 10.03 34.28
N GLY A 18 12.53 10.78 33.43
CA GLY A 18 12.02 11.27 32.15
C GLY A 18 11.39 10.21 31.27
N ASP A 19 10.24 10.56 30.68
CA ASP A 19 9.59 9.87 29.58
C ASP A 19 10.52 9.84 28.36
N THR A 20 11.46 8.91 28.34
CA THR A 20 11.99 8.41 27.07
C THR A 20 10.85 7.67 26.38
N LEU A 21 10.31 8.29 25.33
CA LEU A 21 9.32 7.67 24.43
C LEU A 21 9.85 6.30 24.00
N LEU A 22 9.26 5.22 24.54
CA LEU A 22 9.58 3.86 24.14
C LEU A 22 9.16 3.70 22.69
N GLU A 23 10.15 3.63 21.81
CA GLU A 23 10.03 3.37 20.39
C GLU A 23 10.16 1.86 20.17
N GLU A 24 9.09 1.20 19.74
CA GLU A 24 9.07 -0.24 19.45
C GLU A 24 8.86 -0.50 17.95
N SER A 25 9.37 -1.64 17.47
CA SER A 25 9.34 -1.98 16.05
C SER A 25 8.02 -2.66 15.68
N LEU A 26 7.30 -2.11 14.70
CA LEU A 26 6.08 -2.73 14.16
C LEU A 26 6.33 -4.16 13.62
N GLU A 27 7.54 -4.43 13.16
CA GLU A 27 7.93 -5.74 12.62
C GLU A 27 7.78 -6.87 13.66
N GLU A 28 8.10 -6.60 14.92
CA GLU A 28 8.03 -7.59 16.01
C GLU A 28 6.58 -7.99 16.29
N TYR A 29 5.66 -7.02 16.29
CA TYR A 29 4.22 -7.25 16.42
C TYR A 29 3.67 -8.10 15.27
N ILE A 30 4.06 -7.77 14.04
CA ILE A 30 3.59 -8.49 12.85
C ILE A 30 4.10 -9.95 12.87
N ARG A 31 5.37 -10.18 13.23
CA ARG A 31 5.89 -11.55 13.40
C ARG A 31 5.18 -12.31 14.51
N ALA A 32 4.91 -11.66 15.64
CA ALA A 32 4.20 -12.29 16.77
C ALA A 32 2.76 -12.69 16.40
N ALA A 33 2.03 -11.80 15.72
CA ALA A 33 0.64 -12.04 15.33
C ALA A 33 0.51 -12.97 14.11
N TYR A 34 1.55 -13.09 13.28
CA TYR A 34 1.56 -13.99 12.14
C TYR A 34 2.91 -14.71 11.98
N PRO A 35 3.18 -15.74 12.81
CA PRO A 35 4.47 -16.45 12.81
C PRO A 35 4.79 -17.17 11.50
N ALA A 36 3.76 -17.45 10.68
CA ALA A 36 3.91 -18.11 9.39
C ALA A 36 4.68 -17.27 8.35
N ILE A 37 4.91 -15.97 8.61
CA ILE A 37 5.74 -15.10 7.77
C ILE A 37 7.12 -15.72 7.55
N ASP A 38 7.72 -16.29 8.59
CA ASP A 38 9.09 -16.83 8.47
C ASP A 38 9.09 -18.24 7.85
N THR A 39 8.09 -19.08 8.16
CA THR A 39 8.05 -20.48 7.69
C THR A 39 7.66 -20.64 6.22
N ASP A 40 6.85 -19.74 5.66
CA ASP A 40 6.42 -19.84 4.26
C ASP A 40 7.49 -19.28 3.29
N ILE A 41 8.40 -18.44 3.79
CA ILE A 41 9.50 -17.84 3.04
C ILE A 41 10.68 -18.82 2.91
N GLU A 42 11.09 -19.48 3.99
CA GLU A 42 12.28 -20.35 3.97
C GLU A 42 12.07 -21.66 3.22
N ASN A 43 10.87 -22.24 3.26
CA ASN A 43 10.59 -23.54 2.65
C ASN A 43 10.47 -23.53 1.11
N ASN A 44 10.50 -22.36 0.47
CA ASN A 44 10.26 -22.21 -0.98
C ASN A 44 11.49 -21.76 -1.80
N ILE A 45 12.68 -21.64 -1.19
CA ILE A 45 13.90 -21.29 -1.91
C ILE A 45 14.62 -22.56 -2.40
N PRO A 46 14.71 -22.82 -3.73
CA PRO A 46 15.58 -23.88 -4.23
C PRO A 46 17.03 -23.42 -4.10
N THR A 47 17.80 -24.10 -3.24
CA THR A 47 19.22 -23.84 -3.01
C THR A 47 20.04 -24.27 -4.24
N SER A 48 20.06 -23.46 -5.30
CA SER A 48 20.98 -23.66 -6.42
C SER A 48 22.27 -22.89 -6.15
N ALA A 49 23.29 -23.62 -5.69
CA ALA A 49 24.66 -23.14 -5.52
C ALA A 49 25.19 -22.52 -6.83
N SER A 50 25.66 -21.27 -6.75
CA SER A 50 26.35 -20.59 -7.84
C SER A 50 27.70 -20.12 -7.34
N ALA A 51 28.76 -20.84 -7.71
CA ALA A 51 30.13 -20.39 -7.55
C ALA A 51 30.39 -19.23 -8.51
N SER A 52 30.88 -18.09 -8.01
CA SER A 52 31.36 -16.99 -8.84
C SER A 52 32.75 -16.55 -8.37
N SER A 53 33.70 -16.65 -9.29
CA SER A 53 35.07 -16.18 -9.19
C SER A 53 35.13 -14.67 -9.35
N SER A 54 35.66 -13.97 -8.35
CA SER A 54 35.86 -12.53 -8.35
C SER A 54 37.21 -12.16 -9.00
N THR A 55 37.17 -11.19 -9.91
CA THR A 55 38.38 -10.47 -10.39
C THR A 55 38.17 -9.00 -10.07
N SER A 56 39.05 -8.41 -9.29
CA SER A 56 38.96 -7.04 -8.78
C SER A 56 39.77 -6.05 -9.63
N THR A 57 39.28 -4.82 -9.76
CA THR A 57 40.05 -3.66 -10.21
C THR A 57 39.59 -2.44 -9.41
N PRO A 58 40.50 -1.61 -8.85
CA PRO A 58 40.11 -0.46 -8.05
C PRO A 58 40.11 0.82 -8.88
N SER A 59 39.08 1.65 -8.73
CA SER A 59 39.12 3.05 -9.14
C SER A 59 38.45 3.93 -8.09
N SER A 60 39.28 4.69 -7.37
CA SER A 60 38.88 5.71 -6.40
C SER A 60 38.32 6.95 -7.11
N SER A 61 37.11 7.37 -6.75
CA SER A 61 36.67 8.76 -6.90
C SER A 61 35.89 9.17 -5.66
N THR A 62 36.50 10.04 -4.86
CA THR A 62 35.92 10.66 -3.68
C THR A 62 34.82 11.64 -4.10
N GLN A 63 33.56 11.26 -3.97
CA GLN A 63 32.42 12.18 -4.00
C GLN A 63 31.82 12.28 -2.59
N GLN A 64 31.74 13.51 -2.08
CA GLN A 64 31.11 13.83 -0.81
C GLN A 64 29.64 13.37 -0.81
N ALA A 65 29.32 12.47 0.11
CA ALA A 65 27.99 11.88 0.25
C ALA A 65 26.99 12.93 0.75
N LYS A 66 26.08 13.33 -0.15
CA LYS A 66 24.84 14.03 0.20
C LYS A 66 23.99 13.05 1.02
N THR A 67 23.82 13.32 2.31
CA THR A 67 23.04 12.51 3.24
C THR A 67 21.60 12.40 2.74
N THR A 68 21.28 11.27 2.12
CA THR A 68 19.90 10.90 1.77
C THR A 68 19.15 10.64 3.07
N PRO A 69 17.92 11.14 3.26
CA PRO A 69 17.12 10.80 4.43
C PRO A 69 17.07 9.28 4.55
N THR A 70 17.61 8.76 5.65
CA THR A 70 17.55 7.34 5.98
C THR A 70 16.09 6.99 6.18
N CYS A 71 15.59 5.99 5.46
CA CYS A 71 14.30 5.36 5.74
C CYS A 71 14.34 4.95 7.21
N GLN A 72 13.69 5.75 8.07
CA GLN A 72 13.59 5.42 9.48
C GLN A 72 12.77 4.14 9.56
N LYS A 73 13.25 3.19 10.37
CA LYS A 73 12.50 1.97 10.64
C LYS A 73 11.06 2.33 11.04
N PRO A 74 10.07 1.51 10.69
CA PRO A 74 8.70 1.72 11.12
C PRO A 74 8.62 1.58 12.64
N VAL A 75 8.50 2.72 13.31
CA VAL A 75 8.50 2.83 14.76
C VAL A 75 7.13 3.30 15.24
N LEU A 76 6.56 2.55 16.18
CA LEU A 76 5.34 2.92 16.86
C LEU A 76 5.63 4.00 17.91
N LYS A 77 4.72 4.97 18.05
CA LYS A 77 4.84 6.08 19.00
C LYS A 77 3.62 6.14 19.92
N LYS A 78 3.85 6.21 21.22
CA LYS A 78 2.81 6.45 22.23
C LYS A 78 2.35 7.90 22.20
N GLY A 79 1.14 8.16 22.70
CA GLY A 79 0.55 9.50 22.76
C GLY A 79 0.10 10.07 21.39
N ARG A 80 0.12 9.25 20.33
CA ARG A 80 -0.46 9.57 19.03
C ARG A 80 -0.99 8.30 18.36
N THR A 81 -1.97 8.47 17.48
CA THR A 81 -2.47 7.39 16.63
C THR A 81 -1.44 7.01 15.58
N ASN A 82 -1.05 5.74 15.55
CA ASN A 82 -0.22 5.12 14.53
C ASN A 82 -1.13 4.54 13.45
N ARG A 83 -0.77 4.65 12.17
CA ARG A 83 -1.62 4.16 11.08
C ARG A 83 -0.92 3.12 10.23
N ILE A 84 -1.64 2.05 9.92
CA ILE A 84 -1.17 0.96 9.06
C ILE A 84 -2.04 0.90 7.81
N LEU A 85 -1.41 0.99 6.63
CA LEU A 85 -2.12 0.88 5.35
C LEU A 85 -2.51 -0.59 5.09
N LEU A 86 -3.78 -0.84 4.76
CA LEU A 86 -4.27 -2.13 4.28
C LEU A 86 -4.51 -2.06 2.78
N TYR A 87 -3.71 -2.79 2.00
CA TYR A 87 -3.82 -2.80 0.54
C TYR A 87 -4.25 -4.17 0.02
N ASN A 88 -5.54 -4.33 -0.27
CA ASN A 88 -6.02 -5.59 -0.83
C ASN A 88 -6.07 -5.63 -2.35
N GLY A 89 -5.95 -6.85 -2.85
CA GLY A 89 -6.14 -7.10 -4.26
C GLY A 89 -6.03 -8.58 -4.60
N CYS A 90 -6.50 -8.89 -5.80
CA CYS A 90 -6.23 -10.20 -6.38
C CYS A 90 -4.78 -10.33 -6.85
N PHE A 91 -4.10 -9.23 -7.20
CA PHE A 91 -2.70 -9.24 -7.63
C PHE A 91 -2.36 -10.41 -8.58
N ASN A 92 -3.12 -10.58 -9.67
CA ASN A 92 -3.00 -11.75 -10.55
C ASN A 92 -2.65 -11.34 -12.00
N PRO A 93 -1.36 -11.13 -12.32
CA PRO A 93 -0.21 -11.07 -11.39
C PRO A 93 -0.04 -9.67 -10.74
N PRO A 94 0.77 -9.54 -9.66
CA PRO A 94 1.21 -8.23 -9.17
C PRO A 94 2.11 -7.54 -10.20
N HIS A 95 2.17 -6.21 -10.16
CA HIS A 95 2.88 -5.40 -11.16
C HIS A 95 3.37 -4.09 -10.56
N GLN A 96 4.27 -3.40 -11.27
CA GLN A 96 4.91 -2.15 -10.82
C GLN A 96 3.88 -1.06 -10.49
N GLY A 97 2.73 -1.03 -11.18
CA GLY A 97 1.61 -0.18 -10.81
C GLY A 97 1.05 -0.38 -9.40
N HIS A 98 1.02 -1.61 -8.87
CA HIS A 98 0.55 -1.86 -7.51
C HIS A 98 1.57 -1.37 -6.49
N LEU A 99 2.85 -1.69 -6.72
CA LEU A 99 3.94 -1.25 -5.87
C LEU A 99 4.05 0.27 -5.83
N ALA A 100 4.02 0.94 -6.98
CA ALA A 100 4.05 2.41 -7.03
C ALA A 100 2.87 3.04 -6.28
N HIS A 101 1.67 2.46 -6.40
CA HIS A 101 0.49 2.91 -5.65
C HIS A 101 0.70 2.81 -4.14
N LEU A 102 1.21 1.66 -3.67
CA LEU A 102 1.53 1.40 -2.27
C LEU A 102 2.62 2.34 -1.74
N THR A 103 3.76 2.40 -2.42
CA THR A 103 4.90 3.22 -2.03
C THR A 103 4.54 4.70 -2.02
N HIS A 104 3.78 5.18 -3.01
CA HIS A 104 3.34 6.58 -3.06
C HIS A 104 2.41 6.92 -1.89
N ALA A 105 1.44 6.05 -1.60
CA ALA A 105 0.56 6.25 -0.45
C ALA A 105 1.34 6.24 0.87
N TYR A 106 2.24 5.27 1.06
CA TYR A 106 3.08 5.17 2.25
C TYR A 106 3.92 6.43 2.49
N ARG A 107 4.60 6.93 1.44
CA ARG A 107 5.51 8.09 1.55
C ARG A 107 4.83 9.44 1.58
N HIS A 108 3.66 9.57 0.95
CA HIS A 108 3.06 10.88 0.66
C HIS A 108 1.67 11.09 1.26
N SER A 109 1.25 10.20 2.16
CA SER A 109 -0.01 10.37 2.90
C SER A 109 -0.04 11.63 3.77
N GLY A 110 1.11 12.18 4.15
CA GLY A 110 1.23 13.36 5.01
C GLY A 110 1.57 12.97 6.45
N ALA A 111 2.32 13.85 7.13
CA ALA A 111 2.83 13.61 8.48
C ALA A 111 1.72 13.53 9.54
N ASP A 112 0.54 14.11 9.26
CA ASP A 112 -0.64 14.09 10.11
C ASP A 112 -1.21 12.67 10.29
N LEU A 113 -1.09 11.81 9.26
CA LEU A 113 -1.60 10.44 9.37
C LEU A 113 -0.70 9.51 10.18
N HIS A 114 0.60 9.81 10.30
CA HIS A 114 1.56 8.90 10.94
C HIS A 114 1.49 7.46 10.39
N ILE A 115 1.58 7.32 9.07
CA ILE A 115 1.65 5.99 8.47
C ILE A 115 2.98 5.34 8.90
N VAL A 116 2.90 4.30 9.72
CA VAL A 116 4.07 3.57 10.23
C VAL A 116 4.41 2.37 9.36
N GLY A 117 3.44 1.76 8.68
CA GLY A 117 3.69 0.59 7.83
C GLY A 117 2.51 0.26 6.91
N ALA A 118 2.63 -0.86 6.20
CA ALA A 118 1.60 -1.36 5.32
C ALA A 118 1.50 -2.89 5.31
N VAL A 119 0.29 -3.40 5.11
CA VAL A 119 -0.01 -4.82 4.91
C VAL A 119 -0.72 -5.01 3.57
N VAL A 120 -0.11 -5.80 2.70
CA VAL A 120 -0.72 -6.23 1.43
C VAL A 120 -1.55 -7.49 1.69
N LEU A 121 -2.85 -7.40 1.44
CA LEU A 121 -3.80 -8.49 1.65
C LEU A 121 -4.11 -9.19 0.32
N VAL A 122 -3.60 -10.41 0.15
CA VAL A 122 -3.76 -11.17 -1.09
C VAL A 122 -5.04 -11.99 -1.06
N ALA A 123 -5.98 -11.67 -1.95
CA ALA A 123 -7.28 -12.33 -2.00
C ALA A 123 -7.17 -13.82 -2.35
N GLY A 124 -7.99 -14.66 -1.69
CA GLY A 124 -7.99 -16.11 -1.84
C GLY A 124 -8.26 -16.62 -3.27
N ASP A 125 -7.82 -17.84 -3.56
CA ASP A 125 -7.92 -18.45 -4.90
C ASP A 125 -9.37 -18.65 -5.36
N GLN A 126 -10.30 -18.93 -4.45
CA GLN A 126 -11.72 -19.05 -4.78
C GLN A 126 -12.32 -17.71 -5.21
N TYR A 127 -11.94 -16.62 -4.54
CA TYR A 127 -12.37 -15.28 -4.92
C TYR A 127 -11.78 -14.89 -6.28
N LEU A 128 -10.50 -15.19 -6.51
CA LEU A 128 -9.87 -15.00 -7.82
C LEU A 128 -10.60 -15.78 -8.91
N LYS A 129 -10.90 -17.06 -8.68
CA LYS A 129 -11.65 -17.92 -9.62
C LYS A 129 -13.01 -17.35 -9.95
N TRP A 130 -13.77 -16.90 -8.95
CA TRP A 130 -15.05 -16.23 -9.14
C TRP A 130 -14.90 -14.95 -9.99
N LYS A 131 -13.94 -14.09 -9.64
CA LYS A 131 -13.71 -12.81 -10.32
C LYS A 131 -13.28 -12.98 -11.79
N MET A 132 -12.43 -13.96 -12.06
CA MET A 132 -11.96 -14.26 -13.42
C MET A 132 -13.03 -15.00 -14.26
N GLY A 133 -14.11 -15.46 -13.62
CA GLY A 133 -15.18 -16.20 -14.27
C GLY A 133 -14.68 -17.47 -14.97
N ARG A 134 -15.40 -17.87 -16.01
CA ARG A 134 -15.10 -19.06 -16.83
C ARG A 134 -14.14 -18.78 -18.00
N ALA A 135 -13.38 -17.69 -17.97
CA ALA A 135 -12.45 -17.37 -19.06
C ALA A 135 -11.43 -18.53 -19.25
N PRO A 136 -11.51 -19.30 -20.35
CA PRO A 136 -10.60 -20.41 -20.58
C PRO A 136 -9.19 -19.87 -20.83
N GLY A 137 -8.17 -20.57 -20.31
CA GLY A 137 -6.77 -20.18 -20.46
C GLY A 137 -6.35 -18.93 -19.67
N ALA A 138 -7.21 -18.37 -18.82
CA ALA A 138 -6.82 -17.23 -17.98
C ALA A 138 -5.77 -17.66 -16.95
N LEU A 139 -4.64 -16.95 -16.89
CA LEU A 139 -3.62 -17.14 -15.86
C LEU A 139 -4.26 -17.01 -14.47
N ARG A 140 -4.07 -18.01 -13.61
CA ARG A 140 -4.57 -18.05 -12.23
C ARG A 140 -3.45 -18.49 -11.29
N LEU A 141 -2.68 -17.53 -10.82
CA LEU A 141 -1.65 -17.79 -9.82
C LEU A 141 -2.30 -18.09 -8.47
N THR A 142 -1.74 -19.07 -7.76
CA THR A 142 -2.18 -19.40 -6.39
C THR A 142 -1.89 -18.23 -5.44
N VAL A 143 -2.51 -18.21 -4.25
CA VAL A 143 -2.19 -17.22 -3.20
C VAL A 143 -0.69 -17.23 -2.91
N ALA A 144 -0.09 -18.41 -2.71
CA ALA A 144 1.33 -18.55 -2.41
C ALA A 144 2.23 -17.97 -3.53
N GLN A 145 1.94 -18.27 -4.80
CA GLN A 145 2.69 -17.70 -5.92
C GLN A 145 2.60 -16.17 -5.95
N ARG A 146 1.42 -15.61 -5.70
CA ARG A 146 1.20 -14.15 -5.68
C ARG A 146 1.92 -13.46 -4.53
N ILE A 147 1.95 -14.09 -3.36
CA ILE A 147 2.71 -13.62 -2.19
C ILE A 147 4.21 -13.65 -2.48
N GLU A 148 4.72 -14.74 -3.07
CA GLU A 148 6.16 -14.85 -3.36
C GLU A 148 6.64 -13.80 -4.37
N LEU A 149 5.81 -13.47 -5.38
CA LEU A 149 6.12 -12.39 -6.32
C LEU A 149 6.26 -11.03 -5.62
N TRP A 150 5.45 -10.75 -4.60
CA TRP A 150 5.58 -9.56 -3.78
C TRP A 150 6.82 -9.62 -2.88
N ASN A 151 6.99 -10.70 -2.11
CA ASN A 151 8.11 -10.84 -1.17
C ASN A 151 9.46 -10.75 -1.86
N ARG A 152 9.59 -11.32 -3.06
CA ARG A 152 10.83 -11.23 -3.84
C ARG A 152 11.12 -9.80 -4.31
N GLU A 153 10.10 -9.05 -4.71
CA GLU A 153 10.23 -7.65 -5.09
C GLU A 153 10.57 -6.75 -3.89
N LEU A 154 9.91 -6.95 -2.75
CA LEU A 154 10.16 -6.19 -1.52
C LEU A 154 11.56 -6.46 -0.95
N ARG A 155 12.05 -7.70 -1.06
CA ARG A 155 13.45 -8.04 -0.74
C ARG A 155 14.43 -7.33 -1.65
N ALA A 156 14.17 -7.29 -2.96
CA ALA A 156 15.04 -6.65 -3.94
C ALA A 156 15.14 -5.12 -3.79
N GLN A 157 14.15 -4.47 -3.13
CA GLN A 157 14.16 -3.03 -2.87
C GLN A 157 14.91 -2.61 -1.60
N GLY A 158 15.30 -3.57 -0.74
CA GLY A 158 16.07 -3.28 0.46
C GLY A 158 17.44 -2.66 0.11
N PRO A 159 17.95 -1.70 0.91
CA PRO A 159 19.27 -1.14 0.68
C PRO A 159 20.35 -2.20 0.92
N ASN A 160 21.09 -2.58 -0.12
CA ASN A 160 22.39 -3.27 -0.02
C ASN A 160 23.48 -2.32 0.56
N ARG A 161 23.21 -1.62 1.66
CA ARG A 161 24.12 -0.57 2.16
C ARG A 161 25.33 -1.12 2.92
N ASP A 162 25.26 -2.35 3.39
CA ASP A 162 26.31 -3.01 4.18
C ASP A 162 26.73 -4.38 3.59
N GLY A 163 26.22 -4.75 2.42
CA GLY A 163 26.45 -6.08 1.84
C GLY A 163 25.75 -7.22 2.60
N SER A 164 24.97 -6.92 3.65
CA SER A 164 24.06 -7.89 4.26
C SER A 164 22.85 -8.05 3.33
N ALA A 165 22.89 -9.09 2.51
CA ALA A 165 21.95 -9.37 1.44
C ALA A 165 20.51 -9.70 1.89
N ASP A 166 20.15 -9.49 3.16
CA ASP A 166 19.04 -10.23 3.76
C ASP A 166 17.92 -9.37 4.36
N ARG A 167 18.05 -8.04 4.40
CA ARG A 167 16.96 -7.18 4.92
C ARG A 167 16.28 -6.44 3.78
N GLY A 168 15.14 -6.98 3.37
CA GLY A 168 14.21 -6.33 2.47
C GLY A 168 13.62 -5.04 3.04
N VAL A 169 12.57 -4.54 2.39
CA VAL A 169 11.76 -3.44 2.90
C VAL A 169 11.19 -3.79 4.28
N ASP A 170 11.44 -2.94 5.28
CA ASP A 170 11.03 -3.14 6.67
C ASP A 170 9.62 -2.62 7.01
N TRP A 171 9.01 -1.83 6.11
CA TRP A 171 7.71 -1.19 6.35
C TRP A 171 6.49 -1.91 5.75
N CYS A 172 6.70 -3.01 5.02
CA CYS A 172 5.63 -3.68 4.26
C CYS A 172 5.62 -5.19 4.47
N TRP A 173 4.45 -5.74 4.81
CA TRP A 173 4.22 -7.17 4.95
C TRP A 173 3.14 -7.66 3.98
N VAL A 174 3.17 -8.94 3.63
CA VAL A 174 2.23 -9.55 2.66
C VAL A 174 1.58 -10.75 3.32
N ILE A 175 0.25 -10.74 3.42
CA ILE A 175 -0.52 -11.73 4.19
C ILE A 175 -1.70 -12.23 3.32
N PRO A 176 -2.04 -13.53 3.35
CA PRO A 176 -3.29 -14.01 2.78
C PRO A 176 -4.51 -13.32 3.42
N GLU A 177 -5.45 -12.83 2.61
CA GLU A 177 -6.63 -12.10 3.11
C GLU A 177 -7.50 -12.94 4.06
N ASP A 178 -7.54 -14.27 3.89
CA ASP A 178 -8.30 -15.19 4.76
C ASP A 178 -7.68 -15.37 6.15
N LYS A 179 -6.42 -14.97 6.34
CA LYS A 179 -5.74 -14.97 7.65
C LYS A 179 -5.88 -13.64 8.38
N TRP A 180 -6.26 -12.58 7.66
CA TRP A 180 -6.28 -11.21 8.20
C TRP A 180 -7.11 -11.07 9.47
N SER A 181 -8.29 -11.70 9.55
CA SER A 181 -9.16 -11.57 10.74
C SER A 181 -8.46 -12.07 12.01
N ALA A 182 -7.81 -13.23 11.97
CA ALA A 182 -7.12 -13.76 13.14
C ALA A 182 -5.87 -12.94 13.47
N THR A 183 -5.16 -12.47 12.44
CA THR A 183 -3.97 -11.62 12.62
C THR A 183 -4.32 -10.26 13.22
N VAL A 184 -5.40 -9.62 12.77
CA VAL A 184 -5.78 -8.28 13.25
C VAL A 184 -6.24 -8.33 14.70
N ASP A 185 -7.01 -9.36 15.10
CA ASP A 185 -7.44 -9.55 16.49
C ASP A 185 -6.22 -9.64 17.44
N GLU A 186 -5.19 -10.40 17.04
CA GLU A 186 -3.97 -10.54 17.84
C GLU A 186 -3.10 -9.26 17.82
N LEU A 187 -3.02 -8.57 16.68
CA LEU A 187 -2.33 -7.28 16.59
C LEU A 187 -2.96 -6.23 17.50
N GLU A 188 -4.28 -6.08 17.45
CA GLU A 188 -5.01 -5.13 18.29
C GLU A 188 -4.80 -5.45 19.77
N ARG A 189 -4.85 -6.73 20.16
CA ARG A 189 -4.54 -7.17 21.52
C ARG A 189 -3.12 -6.79 21.96
N LEU A 190 -2.12 -7.01 21.11
CA LEU A 190 -0.73 -6.67 21.41
C LEU A 190 -0.52 -5.16 21.51
N PHE A 191 -1.06 -4.38 20.58
CA PHE A 191 -0.98 -2.92 20.62
C PHE A 191 -1.65 -2.33 21.86
N GLU A 192 -2.84 -2.82 22.21
CA GLU A 192 -3.56 -2.39 23.42
C GLU A 192 -2.76 -2.69 24.68
N MET A 193 -2.19 -3.91 24.78
CA MET A 193 -1.38 -4.35 25.92
C MET A 193 -0.17 -3.44 26.16
N ASP A 194 0.47 -2.96 25.09
CA ASP A 194 1.66 -2.10 25.17
C ASP A 194 1.31 -0.59 25.15
N GLY A 195 0.02 -0.24 25.07
CA GLY A 195 -0.48 1.13 25.13
C GLY A 195 -0.27 1.93 23.84
N PHE A 196 -0.25 1.26 22.69
CA PHE A 196 -0.21 1.89 21.38
C PHE A 196 -1.62 2.10 20.81
N GLU A 197 -1.91 3.33 20.39
CA GLU A 197 -3.10 3.61 19.59
C GLU A 197 -2.81 3.31 18.11
N VAL A 198 -3.55 2.39 17.51
CA VAL A 198 -3.38 1.99 16.11
C VAL A 198 -4.70 2.05 15.35
N GLU A 199 -4.66 2.60 14.15
CA GLU A 199 -5.77 2.61 13.20
C GLU A 199 -5.37 1.98 11.87
N PHE A 200 -6.25 1.16 11.31
CA PHE A 200 -6.09 0.61 9.96
C PHE A 200 -6.71 1.54 8.91
N VAL A 201 -5.95 1.76 7.83
CA VAL A 201 -6.32 2.68 6.76
C VAL A 201 -6.39 1.91 5.45
N ARG A 202 -7.55 1.91 4.79
CA ARG A 202 -7.68 1.23 3.50
C ARG A 202 -6.90 1.99 2.42
N LEU A 203 -6.04 1.31 1.68
CA LEU A 203 -5.51 1.80 0.42
C LEU A 203 -6.34 1.24 -0.74
N ALA A 204 -6.95 2.13 -1.52
CA ALA A 204 -7.84 1.77 -2.60
C ALA A 204 -7.36 2.34 -3.94
N GLY A 205 -7.38 1.53 -5.00
CA GLY A 205 -7.20 2.04 -6.35
C GLY A 205 -8.34 2.97 -6.76
N GLY A 206 -8.07 3.94 -7.64
CA GLY A 206 -9.11 4.86 -8.15
C GLY A 206 -10.27 4.27 -8.96
N ASP A 207 -10.43 2.94 -9.04
CA ASP A 207 -11.61 2.25 -9.57
C ASP A 207 -12.61 1.93 -8.46
N LYS A 208 -12.14 1.98 -7.20
CA LYS A 208 -12.94 1.82 -5.99
C LYS A 208 -13.34 3.15 -5.35
N VAL A 209 -12.75 4.24 -5.83
CA VAL A 209 -13.05 5.62 -5.43
C VAL A 209 -13.29 6.40 -6.72
N GLY A 210 -14.54 6.75 -7.00
CA GLY A 210 -14.90 7.38 -8.25
C GLY A 210 -16.22 8.15 -8.20
N LEU A 211 -16.51 8.86 -9.29
CA LEU A 211 -17.77 9.51 -9.59
C LEU A 211 -18.94 8.52 -9.69
N ARG A 212 -18.67 7.23 -9.85
CA ARG A 212 -19.71 6.18 -9.79
C ARG A 212 -20.02 5.70 -8.38
N GLY A 213 -19.26 6.14 -7.39
CA GLY A 213 -19.38 5.73 -5.99
C GLY A 213 -18.04 5.38 -5.37
N VAL A 214 -18.08 5.22 -4.05
CA VAL A 214 -16.93 4.87 -3.22
C VAL A 214 -17.27 3.63 -2.43
N GLU A 215 -16.35 2.65 -2.43
CA GLU A 215 -16.48 1.49 -1.54
C GLU A 215 -16.00 1.87 -0.13
N HIS A 216 -16.90 1.91 0.85
CA HIS A 216 -16.62 2.24 2.25
C HIS A 216 -16.52 1.01 3.16
N GLY A 217 -15.94 1.17 4.35
CA GLY A 217 -16.11 0.26 5.49
C GLY A 217 -15.47 -1.12 5.37
N VAL A 218 -14.62 -1.34 4.38
CA VAL A 218 -13.93 -2.62 4.22
C VAL A 218 -12.92 -2.79 5.37
N TRP A 219 -13.04 -3.91 6.10
CA TRP A 219 -12.31 -4.24 7.34
C TRP A 219 -12.39 -3.17 8.43
N GLY A 220 -13.53 -2.49 8.57
CA GLY A 220 -13.71 -1.49 9.63
C GLY A 220 -12.90 -0.20 9.43
N CYS A 221 -12.23 -0.02 8.29
CA CYS A 221 -11.45 1.19 8.03
C CYS A 221 -12.37 2.41 7.90
N GLY A 222 -12.23 3.38 8.82
CA GLY A 222 -12.89 4.69 8.74
C GLY A 222 -12.26 5.63 7.71
N LEU A 223 -11.01 5.39 7.34
CA LEU A 223 -10.25 6.17 6.36
C LEU A 223 -9.88 5.31 5.14
N THR A 224 -10.12 5.86 3.95
CA THR A 224 -9.63 5.32 2.68
C THR A 224 -8.69 6.30 2.01
N VAL A 225 -7.48 5.86 1.69
CA VAL A 225 -6.48 6.59 0.91
C VAL A 225 -6.52 6.09 -0.54
N THR A 226 -6.40 7.01 -1.49
CA THR A 226 -6.22 6.70 -2.91
C THR A 226 -5.25 7.70 -3.56
N THR A 227 -4.71 7.32 -4.71
CA THR A 227 -3.76 8.15 -5.48
C THR A 227 -3.86 7.87 -6.97
N ASP A 228 -3.40 8.82 -7.78
CA ASP A 228 -3.38 8.77 -9.23
C ASP A 228 -1.99 8.38 -9.81
N VAL A 229 -1.06 7.92 -8.98
CA VAL A 229 0.33 7.59 -9.39
C VAL A 229 0.40 6.44 -10.40
N SER A 230 -0.43 5.42 -10.23
CA SER A 230 -0.41 4.21 -11.07
C SER A 230 -1.39 4.26 -12.23
N ARG A 231 -2.44 5.09 -12.10
CA ARG A 231 -3.39 5.41 -13.16
C ARG A 231 -4.17 6.67 -12.81
N PRO A 232 -4.68 7.41 -13.81
CA PRO A 232 -5.60 8.52 -13.58
C PRO A 232 -6.85 8.10 -12.78
N VAL A 233 -7.38 9.03 -11.98
CA VAL A 233 -8.66 8.90 -11.28
C VAL A 233 -9.69 9.82 -11.93
N GLU A 234 -10.93 9.34 -12.10
CA GLU A 234 -11.95 10.03 -12.90
C GLU A 234 -12.42 11.38 -12.33
N PHE A 235 -12.21 11.61 -11.05
CA PHE A 235 -12.57 12.85 -10.36
C PHE A 235 -11.43 13.88 -10.33
N CYS A 236 -10.23 13.56 -10.84
CA CYS A 236 -9.08 14.47 -10.84
C CYS A 236 -8.74 14.93 -12.25
N GLU A 237 -8.87 16.22 -12.49
CA GLU A 237 -8.51 16.87 -13.75
C GLU A 237 -7.29 17.76 -13.56
N ARG A 238 -6.29 17.63 -14.43
CA ARG A 238 -5.11 18.51 -14.41
C ARG A 238 -5.24 19.59 -15.47
N VAL A 239 -5.12 20.84 -15.04
CA VAL A 239 -5.18 21.98 -15.95
C VAL A 239 -3.90 22.00 -16.79
N ARG A 240 -4.06 22.09 -18.13
CA ARG A 240 -2.91 22.14 -19.04
C ARG A 240 -2.05 23.37 -18.73
N GLY A 241 -0.75 23.15 -18.49
CA GLY A 241 0.24 24.21 -18.36
C GLY A 241 0.42 24.81 -16.96
N GLY A 242 -0.36 24.39 -15.95
CA GLY A 242 -0.32 25.03 -14.61
C GLY A 242 0.03 24.13 -13.44
N GLY A 243 0.12 22.81 -13.60
CA GLY A 243 0.31 21.86 -12.49
C GLY A 243 -0.88 21.75 -11.52
N GLU A 244 -1.81 22.71 -11.56
CA GLU A 244 -3.02 22.78 -10.76
C GLU A 244 -3.95 21.58 -10.99
N VAL A 245 -4.48 21.08 -9.88
CA VAL A 245 -5.40 19.95 -9.84
C VAL A 245 -6.80 20.44 -9.49
N ARG A 246 -7.78 20.11 -10.34
CA ARG A 246 -9.20 20.32 -10.08
C ARG A 246 -9.87 19.00 -9.73
N LEU A 247 -10.45 18.94 -8.54
CA LEU A 247 -11.19 17.77 -8.07
C LEU A 247 -12.69 17.96 -8.25
N ARG A 248 -13.35 16.96 -8.81
CA ARG A 248 -14.81 16.86 -8.88
C ARG A 248 -15.32 16.19 -7.61
N ASP A 249 -16.42 16.68 -7.08
CA ASP A 249 -17.03 16.12 -5.87
C ASP A 249 -17.47 14.67 -6.08
N LEU A 250 -17.24 13.83 -5.06
CA LEU A 250 -17.70 12.44 -5.07
C LEU A 250 -19.17 12.39 -4.66
N PRO A 251 -20.01 11.54 -5.29
CA PRO A 251 -21.41 11.42 -4.89
C PRO A 251 -21.56 11.08 -3.40
N GLY A 252 -22.40 11.84 -2.70
CA GLY A 252 -22.65 11.68 -1.27
C GLY A 252 -21.43 11.91 -0.39
N HIS A 253 -20.53 12.80 -0.83
CA HIS A 253 -19.43 13.30 -0.03
C HIS A 253 -19.47 14.82 0.05
N THR A 254 -18.81 15.38 1.06
CA THR A 254 -18.53 16.80 1.16
C THR A 254 -17.58 17.26 0.05
N LYS A 255 -17.48 18.58 -0.16
CA LYS A 255 -16.48 19.15 -1.07
C LYS A 255 -15.07 18.78 -0.63
N TRP A 256 -14.18 18.59 -1.61
CA TRP A 256 -12.76 18.37 -1.34
C TRP A 256 -12.15 19.54 -0.59
N ARG A 257 -11.44 19.24 0.49
CA ARG A 257 -10.65 20.20 1.27
C ARG A 257 -9.18 19.83 1.17
N ARG A 258 -8.33 20.83 0.93
CA ARG A 258 -6.88 20.62 0.92
C ARG A 258 -6.41 20.34 2.35
N VAL A 259 -5.56 19.34 2.51
CA VAL A 259 -4.88 19.09 3.79
C VAL A 259 -3.69 20.04 3.89
N LEU A 260 -3.78 21.00 4.81
CA LEU A 260 -2.66 21.85 5.16
C LEU A 260 -1.64 21.00 5.92
N GLN A 261 -0.41 21.01 5.46
CA GLN A 261 0.67 20.29 6.10
C GLN A 261 1.48 21.26 6.95
N GLN A 262 2.06 20.75 8.04
CA GLN A 262 2.83 21.55 9.00
C GLN A 262 3.83 22.49 8.31
N GLY A 263 3.73 23.79 8.60
CA GLY A 263 4.54 24.84 7.98
C GLY A 263 3.92 25.54 6.77
N ASP A 264 2.75 25.12 6.28
CA ASP A 264 2.00 25.94 5.32
C ASP A 264 1.51 27.21 6.02
N VAL A 265 1.92 28.38 5.50
CA VAL A 265 1.36 29.67 5.92
C VAL A 265 -0.09 29.67 5.47
N VAL A 266 -1.02 29.74 6.44
CA VAL A 266 -2.44 29.95 6.15
C VAL A 266 -2.53 31.34 5.53
N GLY A 267 -2.55 31.41 4.20
CA GLY A 267 -2.97 32.61 3.51
C GLY A 267 -4.41 32.88 3.92
N GLU A 268 -4.67 34.06 4.48
CA GLU A 268 -6.03 34.52 4.77
C GLU A 268 -6.78 34.70 3.44
N ASP A 269 -7.29 33.60 2.89
CA ASP A 269 -8.24 33.67 1.81
C ASP A 269 -9.55 34.20 2.40
N ASN A 270 -9.83 35.47 2.07
CA ASN A 270 -11.09 36.16 2.32
C ASN A 270 -12.21 35.47 1.54
N ASP A 271 -12.75 34.37 2.06
CA ASP A 271 -14.04 33.85 1.65
C ASP A 271 -15.05 33.96 2.79
N ALA A 272 -16.15 34.64 2.48
CA ALA A 272 -17.05 35.20 3.45
C ALA A 272 -17.93 34.13 4.12
N GLY A 273 -17.93 34.13 5.46
CA GLY A 273 -19.11 33.80 6.26
C GLY A 273 -19.47 32.32 6.40
N VAL A 274 -18.68 31.56 7.17
CA VAL A 274 -19.21 30.40 7.91
C VAL A 274 -18.72 30.47 9.36
N ARG A 275 -19.66 30.63 10.29
CA ARG A 275 -19.39 30.67 11.74
C ARG A 275 -18.73 29.37 12.21
N GLY A 276 -17.74 29.52 13.07
CA GLY A 276 -16.83 28.47 13.54
C GLY A 276 -17.52 27.26 14.15
N GLY A 277 -17.15 26.08 13.63
CA GLY A 277 -17.24 24.82 14.34
C GLY A 277 -15.92 24.52 15.05
N ALA A 278 -16.01 24.02 16.27
CA ALA A 278 -14.89 23.62 17.13
C ALA A 278 -13.91 22.65 16.43
N PRO A 279 -12.63 22.59 16.87
CA PRO A 279 -11.67 21.62 16.34
C PRO A 279 -12.21 20.21 16.50
N ALA A 280 -12.05 19.40 15.45
CA ALA A 280 -12.42 17.99 15.43
C ALA A 280 -11.82 17.30 16.66
N GLN A 281 -12.70 16.87 17.57
CA GLN A 281 -12.31 16.06 18.71
C GLN A 281 -11.72 14.76 18.15
N THR A 282 -10.56 14.39 18.67
CA THR A 282 -9.98 13.06 18.58
C THR A 282 -11.09 12.03 18.81
N LEU A 283 -11.41 11.24 17.78
CA LEU A 283 -12.31 10.10 17.92
C LEU A 283 -11.66 9.18 18.96
N ALA A 284 -12.26 9.10 20.15
CA ALA A 284 -11.87 8.08 21.11
C ALA A 284 -12.02 6.73 20.43
N SER A 285 -10.91 5.98 20.39
CA SER A 285 -10.85 4.59 19.94
C SER A 285 -12.00 3.81 20.59
N MET A 286 -13.04 3.48 19.82
CA MET A 286 -13.96 2.43 20.23
C MET A 286 -13.22 1.14 19.93
N SER A 287 -12.75 0.46 20.99
CA SER A 287 -12.28 -0.93 20.89
C SER A 287 -13.34 -1.74 20.14
N LEU A 288 -12.98 -2.20 18.93
CA LEU A 288 -13.84 -2.92 18.01
C LEU A 288 -13.88 -4.42 18.34
N ALA A 289 -13.43 -4.81 19.54
CA ALA A 289 -13.52 -6.15 20.10
C ALA A 289 -15.00 -6.54 20.29
N GLY A 290 -15.63 -6.96 19.19
CA GLY A 290 -17.01 -7.45 19.20
C GLY A 290 -17.80 -7.27 17.89
N TYR A 291 -17.27 -6.58 16.86
CA TYR A 291 -18.05 -6.31 15.63
C TYR A 291 -17.55 -7.01 14.35
N VAL A 292 -16.60 -7.95 14.47
CA VAL A 292 -16.10 -8.74 13.33
C VAL A 292 -16.68 -10.15 13.35
N SER A 293 -17.99 -10.28 13.16
CA SER A 293 -18.58 -11.50 12.62
C SER A 293 -20.00 -11.21 12.13
N GLN A 294 -20.15 -11.03 10.80
CA GLN A 294 -21.36 -11.32 9.99
C GLN A 294 -21.64 -10.38 8.80
N VAL A 295 -20.80 -9.39 8.50
CA VAL A 295 -21.05 -8.51 7.32
C VAL A 295 -19.96 -8.66 6.26
N CYS A 296 -19.84 -9.85 5.66
CA CYS A 296 -19.00 -10.02 4.46
C CYS A 296 -19.32 -11.26 3.60
N TRP A 297 -20.59 -11.58 3.27
CA TRP A 297 -20.86 -12.60 2.23
C TRP A 297 -22.12 -12.39 1.35
N ARG A 298 -22.73 -11.20 1.30
CA ARG A 298 -23.86 -10.94 0.37
C ARG A 298 -23.86 -9.54 -0.25
N GLY A 299 -22.83 -9.24 -1.04
CA GLY A 299 -22.89 -8.16 -2.03
C GLY A 299 -23.15 -8.73 -3.42
N HIS A 300 -24.41 -8.88 -3.82
CA HIS A 300 -24.76 -9.17 -5.22
C HIS A 300 -24.45 -7.93 -6.07
N CYS A 301 -23.31 -7.94 -6.78
CA CYS A 301 -23.13 -7.07 -7.94
C CYS A 301 -23.73 -7.77 -9.17
N PRO A 302 -24.68 -7.16 -9.91
CA PRO A 302 -25.14 -7.73 -11.17
C PRO A 302 -24.01 -7.71 -12.22
N PRO A 303 -23.98 -8.67 -13.16
CA PRO A 303 -22.98 -8.70 -14.21
C PRO A 303 -23.13 -7.48 -15.13
N ARG A 304 -22.06 -6.70 -15.28
CA ARG A 304 -21.97 -5.62 -16.28
C ARG A 304 -21.78 -6.21 -17.67
N SER A 305 -22.73 -6.02 -18.56
CA SER A 305 -22.54 -6.16 -20.00
C SER A 305 -21.87 -4.88 -20.53
N HIS A 306 -20.67 -5.00 -21.06
CA HIS A 306 -20.00 -3.93 -21.80
C HIS A 306 -19.97 -4.31 -23.28
N THR A 307 -20.82 -3.67 -24.09
CA THR A 307 -20.63 -3.58 -25.53
C THR A 307 -19.90 -2.26 -25.82
N SER A 308 -18.65 -2.35 -26.25
CA SER A 308 -17.87 -1.20 -26.72
C SER A 308 -17.34 -1.53 -28.11
N THR A 309 -18.01 -1.00 -29.13
CA THR A 309 -17.51 -0.94 -30.50
C THR A 309 -16.76 0.38 -30.66
N GLY A 310 -15.45 0.34 -30.43
CA GLY A 310 -14.53 1.44 -30.76
C GLY A 310 -13.86 1.23 -32.13
N PRO A 311 -13.50 2.31 -32.85
CA PRO A 311 -12.85 2.22 -34.15
C PRO A 311 -11.39 1.73 -34.06
N PRO A 312 -10.82 1.19 -35.15
CA PRO A 312 -9.48 0.60 -35.15
C PRO A 312 -8.39 1.66 -34.95
N VAL A 313 -7.50 1.39 -33.99
CA VAL A 313 -6.29 2.19 -33.71
C VAL A 313 -5.17 1.76 -34.66
N PRO A 314 -4.45 2.68 -35.33
CA PRO A 314 -3.33 2.32 -36.19
C PRO A 314 -2.13 1.82 -35.36
N SER A 315 -1.59 0.66 -35.74
CA SER A 315 -0.44 0.03 -35.10
C SER A 315 0.86 0.77 -35.43
N ARG A 316 1.32 1.64 -34.54
CA ARG A 316 2.72 2.11 -34.53
C ARG A 316 3.46 1.38 -33.42
N ARG A 317 4.31 0.42 -33.81
CA ARG A 317 5.26 -0.24 -32.91
C ARG A 317 6.36 0.76 -32.57
N SER A 318 6.24 1.42 -31.43
CA SER A 318 7.37 2.11 -30.80
C SER A 318 8.22 1.10 -30.03
N PRO A 319 9.56 1.21 -30.05
CA PRO A 319 10.41 0.38 -29.21
C PRO A 319 10.08 0.62 -27.73
N VAL A 320 9.94 -0.47 -26.97
CA VAL A 320 9.72 -0.44 -25.53
C VAL A 320 10.92 0.26 -24.89
N ARG A 321 10.70 1.43 -24.28
CA ARG A 321 11.71 2.05 -23.41
C ARG A 321 11.93 1.09 -22.25
N LEU A 322 13.14 0.57 -22.12
CA LEU A 322 13.59 -0.10 -20.90
C LEU A 322 13.43 0.90 -19.75
N TRP A 323 12.66 0.51 -18.75
CA TRP A 323 12.42 1.32 -17.56
C TRP A 323 13.75 1.50 -16.83
N ALA A 324 14.23 2.74 -16.76
CA ALA A 324 15.38 3.07 -15.94
C ALA A 324 15.01 2.84 -14.47
N THR A 325 15.95 2.28 -13.70
CA THR A 325 15.88 2.18 -12.25
C THR A 325 15.46 3.55 -11.68
N PRO A 326 14.49 3.62 -10.76
CA PRO A 326 14.01 4.91 -10.25
C PRO A 326 15.20 5.72 -9.72
N ALA A 327 15.37 6.92 -10.28
CA ALA A 327 16.43 7.84 -9.91
C ALA A 327 16.40 8.13 -8.39
N PRO A 328 17.54 8.44 -7.76
CA PRO A 328 17.58 8.84 -6.35
C PRO A 328 16.60 9.99 -6.11
N ILE A 329 15.76 9.83 -5.10
CA ILE A 329 14.64 10.69 -4.75
C ILE A 329 15.16 12.12 -4.56
N ALA A 330 14.78 13.02 -5.47
CA ALA A 330 14.99 14.46 -5.33
C ALA A 330 14.37 14.94 -3.99
N PRO A 331 14.85 16.06 -3.39
CA PRO A 331 14.29 16.58 -2.13
C PRO A 331 12.76 16.56 -2.18
N GLU A 332 12.16 15.95 -1.15
CA GLU A 332 10.73 15.62 -1.08
C GLU A 332 9.89 16.87 -1.38
N HIS A 333 9.42 16.99 -2.62
CA HIS A 333 8.45 18.01 -2.93
C HIS A 333 7.16 17.61 -2.21
N LYS A 334 6.75 18.46 -1.29
CA LYS A 334 5.50 18.37 -0.56
C LYS A 334 4.34 18.06 -1.54
N ARG A 335 3.74 16.88 -1.43
CA ARG A 335 2.63 16.46 -2.31
C ARG A 335 1.32 17.03 -1.78
N GLU A 336 0.43 17.46 -2.68
CA GLU A 336 -0.89 17.92 -2.27
C GLU A 336 -1.76 16.72 -1.91
N ALA A 337 -2.35 16.78 -0.71
CA ALA A 337 -3.34 15.84 -0.25
C ALA A 337 -4.68 16.55 -0.07
N TRP A 338 -5.77 15.84 -0.38
CA TRP A 338 -7.12 16.35 -0.34
C TRP A 338 -8.01 15.36 0.42
N VAL A 339 -8.99 15.86 1.16
CA VAL A 339 -9.93 15.04 1.92
C VAL A 339 -11.37 15.43 1.62
N CYS A 340 -12.25 14.44 1.57
CA CYS A 340 -13.70 14.63 1.62
C CYS A 340 -14.31 13.56 2.54
N GLU A 341 -15.49 13.86 3.09
CA GLU A 341 -16.18 13.02 4.06
C GLU A 341 -17.52 12.54 3.50
N SER A 342 -17.85 11.27 3.71
CA SER A 342 -19.14 10.73 3.30
C SER A 342 -20.27 11.35 4.11
N THR A 343 -21.34 11.76 3.44
CA THR A 343 -22.54 12.33 4.05
C THR A 343 -23.61 11.27 4.37
N TYR A 344 -23.43 10.02 3.94
CA TYR A 344 -24.43 8.96 4.11
C TYR A 344 -24.50 8.33 5.51
N PHE A 345 -23.42 8.41 6.29
CA PHE A 345 -23.31 7.66 7.53
C PHE A 345 -23.48 8.60 8.72
N THR A 346 -24.58 8.45 9.43
CA THR A 346 -24.94 9.31 10.57
C THR A 346 -24.19 8.95 11.86
N ARG A 347 -23.57 7.78 11.92
CA ARG A 347 -22.90 7.24 13.13
C ARG A 347 -21.39 7.15 13.03
N SER A 348 -20.83 7.20 11.81
CA SER A 348 -19.38 7.18 11.60
C SER A 348 -19.04 7.99 10.36
N THR A 349 -18.09 8.92 10.47
CA THR A 349 -17.60 9.70 9.34
C THR A 349 -16.59 8.87 8.56
N TYR A 350 -16.95 8.47 7.34
CA TYR A 350 -15.98 7.84 6.43
C TYR A 350 -15.24 8.92 5.67
N THR A 351 -13.92 8.90 5.76
CA THR A 351 -13.05 9.88 5.10
C THR A 351 -12.39 9.25 3.88
N VAL A 352 -12.39 9.98 2.77
CA VAL A 352 -11.60 9.67 1.59
C VAL A 352 -10.48 10.68 1.50
N ARG A 353 -9.25 10.20 1.38
CA ARG A 353 -8.05 11.00 1.17
C ARG A 353 -7.46 10.71 -0.19
N PHE A 354 -7.27 11.75 -0.99
CA PHE A 354 -6.61 11.67 -2.29
C PHE A 354 -5.24 12.32 -2.24
N ILE A 355 -4.21 11.58 -2.66
CA ILE A 355 -2.83 12.06 -2.74
C ILE A 355 -2.47 12.24 -4.21
N THR A 356 -2.18 13.48 -4.60
CA THR A 356 -1.77 13.81 -5.95
C THR A 356 -0.35 13.33 -6.23
N SER A 357 -0.14 12.69 -7.38
CA SER A 357 1.19 12.41 -7.93
C SER A 357 1.76 13.62 -8.67
N THR A 358 3.06 13.65 -8.93
CA THR A 358 3.63 14.55 -9.94
C THR A 358 3.70 13.84 -11.30
N PRO A 359 3.81 14.57 -12.42
CA PRO A 359 4.06 13.95 -13.72
C PRO A 359 5.25 12.99 -13.75
N GLN A 360 6.26 13.23 -12.91
CA GLN A 360 7.46 12.41 -12.80
C GLN A 360 7.24 11.12 -12.00
N ASP A 361 6.30 11.11 -11.05
CA ASP A 361 5.97 9.91 -10.27
C ASP A 361 5.07 8.94 -11.06
N ARG A 362 4.33 9.47 -12.04
CA ARG A 362 3.31 8.71 -12.76
C ARG A 362 3.92 7.65 -13.64
N LEU A 363 3.34 6.46 -13.57
CA LEU A 363 3.71 5.37 -14.47
C LEU A 363 3.02 5.55 -15.82
N ASP A 364 3.81 5.69 -16.89
CA ASP A 364 3.35 5.76 -18.28
C ASP A 364 4.01 4.66 -19.12
N PRO A 365 3.25 3.68 -19.66
CA PRO A 365 1.79 3.61 -19.69
C PRO A 365 1.15 3.16 -18.37
N ASN A 366 -0.15 3.44 -18.24
CA ASN A 366 -1.00 2.87 -17.19
C ASN A 366 -0.84 1.35 -17.15
N LEU A 367 -0.31 0.84 -16.03
CA LEU A 367 -0.11 -0.58 -15.81
C LEU A 367 -1.33 -1.19 -15.13
N SER A 368 -1.80 -2.32 -15.66
CA SER A 368 -2.88 -3.09 -15.06
C SER A 368 -2.61 -4.59 -15.23
N SER A 369 -3.14 -5.42 -14.33
CA SER A 369 -3.05 -6.88 -14.50
C SER A 369 -3.71 -7.36 -15.79
N THR A 370 -4.71 -6.64 -16.33
CA THR A 370 -5.32 -6.96 -17.63
C THR A 370 -4.30 -6.81 -18.75
N LYS A 371 -3.65 -5.65 -18.84
CA LYS A 371 -2.59 -5.40 -19.82
C LYS A 371 -1.42 -6.37 -19.67
N LEU A 372 -1.08 -6.74 -18.43
CA LEU A 372 -0.03 -7.70 -18.17
C LEU A 372 -0.39 -9.11 -18.65
N ARG A 373 -1.65 -9.53 -18.47
CA ARG A 373 -2.15 -10.78 -19.05
C ARG A 373 -2.17 -10.75 -20.58
N GLU A 374 -2.46 -9.63 -21.21
CA GLU A 374 -2.35 -9.49 -22.67
C GLU A 374 -0.90 -9.69 -23.15
N ILE A 375 0.06 -9.06 -22.49
CA ILE A 375 1.50 -9.27 -22.76
C ILE A 375 1.88 -10.75 -22.64
N ILE A 376 1.39 -11.42 -21.59
CA ILE A 376 1.64 -12.84 -21.34
C ILE A 376 1.02 -13.69 -22.46
N THR A 377 -0.25 -13.47 -22.81
CA THR A 377 -0.93 -14.21 -23.87
C THR A 377 -0.22 -14.06 -25.21
N GLU A 378 0.23 -12.86 -25.56
CA GLU A 378 0.99 -12.63 -26.80
C GLU A 378 2.35 -13.35 -26.79
N ALA A 379 3.07 -13.27 -25.67
CA ALA A 379 4.41 -13.84 -25.52
C ALA A 379 4.42 -15.37 -25.30
N ALA A 380 3.29 -15.93 -24.88
CA ALA A 380 3.09 -17.36 -24.65
C ALA A 380 2.79 -18.15 -25.94
N THR A 381 2.91 -17.53 -27.11
CA THR A 381 2.63 -18.18 -28.40
C THR A 381 3.62 -19.34 -28.63
N PRO A 382 3.16 -20.54 -29.05
CA PRO A 382 4.04 -21.68 -29.30
C PRO A 382 5.23 -21.33 -30.19
N GLY A 383 6.44 -21.69 -29.76
CA GLY A 383 7.69 -21.46 -30.50
C GLY A 383 8.47 -20.20 -30.13
N GLN A 384 7.99 -19.37 -29.19
CA GLN A 384 8.78 -18.27 -28.64
C GLN A 384 9.70 -18.73 -27.49
N ASP A 385 10.92 -18.22 -27.46
CA ASP A 385 11.89 -18.44 -26.38
C ASP A 385 11.37 -17.81 -25.07
N GLY A 386 11.45 -18.54 -23.96
CA GLY A 386 11.05 -18.07 -22.63
C GLY A 386 11.74 -16.78 -22.20
N ARG A 387 12.92 -16.47 -22.74
CA ARG A 387 13.61 -15.19 -22.53
C ARG A 387 12.81 -13.99 -23.04
N VAL A 388 12.07 -14.16 -24.14
CA VAL A 388 11.23 -13.10 -24.72
C VAL A 388 10.11 -12.68 -23.76
N LEU A 389 9.52 -13.64 -23.05
CA LEU A 389 8.51 -13.37 -22.03
C LEU A 389 9.12 -12.59 -20.86
N GLU A 390 10.28 -13.02 -20.36
CA GLU A 390 10.98 -12.34 -19.25
C GLU A 390 11.31 -10.88 -19.59
N ASP A 391 11.85 -10.64 -20.78
CA ASP A 391 12.19 -9.29 -21.25
C ASP A 391 10.95 -8.40 -21.41
N ARG A 392 9.83 -8.96 -21.87
CA ARG A 392 8.55 -8.23 -21.97
C ARG A 392 7.92 -7.92 -20.61
N LEU A 393 8.17 -8.74 -19.60
CA LEU A 393 7.69 -8.52 -18.23
C LEU A 393 8.56 -7.52 -17.47
N ARG A 394 9.82 -7.30 -17.90
CA ARG A 394 10.77 -6.41 -17.24
C ARG A 394 10.26 -4.97 -17.16
N GLY A 395 10.28 -4.42 -15.94
CA GLY A 395 9.76 -3.08 -15.63
C GLY A 395 8.23 -2.97 -15.65
N VAL A 396 7.51 -4.08 -15.82
CA VAL A 396 6.04 -4.12 -15.75
C VAL A 396 5.56 -5.00 -14.62
N ALA A 397 6.04 -6.24 -14.53
CA ALA A 397 5.68 -7.18 -13.47
C ALA A 397 6.50 -6.93 -12.20
N LEU A 398 6.00 -7.42 -11.05
CA LEU A 398 6.86 -7.64 -9.89
C LEU A 398 7.55 -8.99 -10.06
N SER A 399 8.86 -9.05 -9.85
CA SER A 399 9.68 -10.27 -10.04
C SER A 399 9.48 -10.96 -11.40
N PRO A 400 9.83 -10.31 -12.54
CA PRO A 400 9.49 -10.78 -13.88
C PRO A 400 10.05 -12.18 -14.20
N GLU A 401 11.26 -12.50 -13.75
CA GLU A 401 11.89 -13.82 -13.97
C GLU A 401 11.10 -14.93 -13.26
N LEU A 402 10.66 -14.67 -12.03
CA LEU A 402 9.86 -15.62 -11.26
C LEU A 402 8.46 -15.78 -11.85
N LEU A 403 7.83 -14.68 -12.29
CA LEU A 403 6.53 -14.74 -12.95
C LEU A 403 6.60 -15.57 -14.24
N ALA A 404 7.63 -15.38 -15.06
CA ALA A 404 7.83 -16.17 -16.27
C ALA A 404 8.00 -17.66 -15.95
N LYS A 405 8.70 -18.00 -14.87
CA LYS A 405 8.81 -19.38 -14.38
C LYS A 405 7.43 -19.96 -14.05
N PHE A 406 6.61 -19.28 -13.25
CA PHE A 406 5.26 -19.75 -12.91
C PHE A 406 4.37 -19.93 -14.14
N ILE A 407 4.44 -19.02 -15.11
CA ILE A 407 3.67 -19.12 -16.36
C ILE A 407 4.06 -20.38 -17.13
N ARG A 408 5.36 -20.67 -17.27
CA ARG A 408 5.84 -21.88 -17.96
C ARG A 408 5.37 -23.16 -17.27
N GLU A 409 5.41 -23.20 -15.94
CA GLU A 409 4.94 -24.34 -15.16
C GLU A 409 3.44 -24.58 -15.34
N GLU A 410 2.63 -23.51 -15.30
CA GLU A 410 1.17 -23.60 -15.50
C GLU A 410 0.82 -24.01 -16.94
N MET A 411 1.49 -23.45 -17.94
CA MET A 411 1.28 -23.84 -19.34
C MET A 411 1.70 -25.29 -19.61
N GLY A 412 2.78 -25.76 -18.99
CA GLY A 412 3.24 -27.15 -19.13
C GLY A 412 2.25 -28.18 -18.55
N LYS A 413 1.43 -27.80 -17.57
CA LYS A 413 0.35 -28.66 -17.04
C LYS A 413 -0.80 -28.81 -18.06
N ASN A 414 -1.22 -27.70 -18.68
CA ASN A 414 -2.34 -27.69 -19.63
C ASN A 414 -2.08 -28.46 -20.94
N ILE A 415 -0.82 -28.78 -21.29
CA ILE A 415 -0.49 -29.58 -22.48
C ILE A 415 -0.61 -31.09 -22.19
N LYS A 416 -0.58 -31.48 -20.91
CA LYS A 416 -0.59 -32.90 -20.49
C LYS A 416 -1.97 -33.43 -20.15
N GLU A 417 -2.95 -32.54 -19.96
CA GLU A 417 -4.38 -32.84 -19.84
C GLU A 417 -5.04 -32.76 -21.20
#